data_AF-W6V755-F1
#
_entry.id   AF-W6V755-F1
#
_cell.length_a   1.000
_cell.length_b   1.000
_cell.length_c   1.000
_cell.angle_alpha   90.00
_cell.angle_beta   90.00
_cell.angle_gamma   90.00
#
_symmetry.space_group_name_H-M   'P 1'
#
loop_
_entity.id
_entity.type
_entity.pdbx_description
1 polymer ?
#
loop_
_entity_poly.entity_id
_entity_poly.type
_entity_poly.pdbx_seq_one_letter_code
_entity_poly.pdbx_strand_id
1 'polypeptide(L)'
;MKLPAALASYFDSLSEERLQISLRCLQDDFSCEGGTFDLITDCFLDNDATLFENAIPWLQEAVQEAAFMDSILRLERNRLEGELERLHIDPTYNRREIEFKKRELDDVCFESLQERALRSYDDFCSTLVAAKDFAARQCKNNFFLTKLLRIVYEAHCAEQREERRYMRVPQKSTQLYQYYKAAEVDLLETDTQYSKYNLYSVTLDTKLLIGIPNRILDPQRPLQLLIENTPEHVLRLFERLRNEGLIKDLALLASNDVLIETDKHIFVTLGYQIITVPLTVDNLPRQPDGTVLRTVLRKSSLPNDSAAVRPSVSTFYRPDSEDKTWCSITANSMTFEEIAHVPELLEDCAVTRMIHLEYFIDGGRLFVSHIDHEFIFYTHEEFDLRADDFSQKGNARKRLKTFKIDRSAIPFMLDDGTLFVHTLIDACFEKPYLLMDFLLDLLQQD
;
A
#
# COMPACT_ATOMS: atom_id res chain seq x y z
N MET A 1 17.74 -8.42 -12.33
CA MET A 1 18.35 -9.30 -11.32
C MET A 1 17.31 -10.34 -10.96
N LYS A 2 17.55 -11.64 -11.11
CA LYS A 2 16.55 -12.68 -10.77
C LYS A 2 17.18 -13.77 -9.92
N LEU A 3 16.52 -14.12 -8.83
CA LEU A 3 16.87 -15.26 -7.99
C LEU A 3 16.55 -16.55 -8.76
N PRO A 4 17.41 -17.59 -8.74
CA PRO A 4 17.12 -18.86 -9.38
C PRO A 4 15.80 -19.44 -8.88
N ALA A 5 14.98 -19.97 -9.79
CA ALA A 5 13.61 -20.42 -9.50
C ALA A 5 13.54 -21.44 -8.34
N ALA A 6 14.52 -22.34 -8.23
CA ALA A 6 14.58 -23.31 -7.14
C ALA A 6 14.84 -22.64 -5.77
N LEU A 7 15.71 -21.62 -5.73
CA LEU A 7 16.00 -20.87 -4.50
C LEU A 7 14.82 -19.96 -4.13
N ALA A 8 14.21 -19.31 -5.11
CA ALA A 8 12.99 -18.52 -4.92
C ALA A 8 11.88 -19.39 -4.31
N SER A 9 11.58 -20.54 -4.92
CA SER A 9 10.55 -21.46 -4.42
C SER A 9 10.86 -21.96 -3.01
N TYR A 10 12.13 -22.20 -2.67
CA TYR A 10 12.53 -22.62 -1.34
C TYR A 10 12.27 -21.52 -0.30
N PHE A 11 12.78 -20.31 -0.53
CA PHE A 11 12.57 -19.21 0.42
C PHE A 11 11.10 -18.79 0.51
N ASP A 12 10.36 -18.84 -0.60
CA ASP A 12 8.91 -18.57 -0.61
C ASP A 12 8.15 -19.59 0.24
N SER A 13 8.55 -20.87 0.24
CA SER A 13 7.94 -21.88 1.12
C SER A 13 8.19 -21.61 2.61
N LEU A 14 9.40 -21.17 2.97
CA LEU A 14 9.70 -20.79 4.36
C LEU A 14 9.00 -19.49 4.77
N SER A 15 8.88 -18.53 3.84
CA SER A 15 8.12 -17.31 4.08
C SER A 15 6.64 -17.61 4.32
N GLU A 16 6.07 -18.57 3.60
CA GLU A 16 4.70 -19.04 3.82
C GLU A 16 4.56 -19.73 5.18
N GLU A 17 5.49 -20.59 5.57
CA GLU A 17 5.49 -21.21 6.90
C GLU A 17 5.50 -20.16 8.03
N ARG A 18 6.32 -19.11 7.89
CA ARG A 18 6.35 -17.98 8.83
C ARG A 18 5.05 -17.18 8.86
N LEU A 19 4.42 -16.99 7.71
CA LEU A 19 3.11 -16.36 7.64
C LEU A 19 2.10 -17.20 8.43
N GLN A 20 2.08 -18.53 8.24
CA GLN A 20 1.18 -19.43 8.99
C GLN A 20 1.44 -19.40 10.51
N ILE A 21 2.71 -19.30 10.94
CA ILE A 21 3.02 -19.07 12.37
C ILE A 21 2.44 -17.73 12.85
N SER A 22 2.62 -16.67 12.08
CA SER A 22 2.12 -15.33 12.42
C SER A 22 0.58 -15.30 12.50
N LEU A 23 -0.10 -16.01 11.60
CA LEU A 23 -1.56 -16.14 11.59
C LEU A 23 -2.06 -16.91 12.82
N ARG A 24 -1.36 -17.98 13.22
CA ARG A 24 -1.66 -18.71 14.46
C ARG A 24 -1.55 -17.85 15.71
N CYS A 25 -0.56 -16.95 15.78
CA CYS A 25 -0.48 -15.98 16.86
C CYS A 25 -1.68 -15.04 16.91
N LEU A 26 -2.23 -14.64 15.75
CA LEU A 26 -3.48 -13.86 15.71
C LEU A 26 -4.71 -14.68 16.15
N GLN A 27 -4.60 -16.00 16.16
CA GLN A 27 -5.60 -16.97 16.64
C GLN A 27 -5.38 -17.41 18.10
N ASP A 28 -4.53 -16.71 18.87
CA ASP A 28 -4.21 -17.02 20.28
C ASP A 28 -3.33 -18.28 20.47
N ASP A 29 -2.66 -18.75 19.40
CA ASP A 29 -1.65 -19.80 19.46
C ASP A 29 -0.23 -19.21 19.42
N PHE A 30 0.36 -19.08 20.61
CA PHE A 30 1.73 -18.63 20.85
C PHE A 30 2.70 -19.78 21.14
N SER A 31 2.29 -21.03 20.88
CA SER A 31 3.11 -22.21 21.18
C SER A 31 4.31 -22.37 20.24
N CYS A 32 4.26 -21.70 19.08
CA CYS A 32 5.30 -21.76 18.06
C CYS A 32 6.22 -20.55 18.17
N GLU A 33 7.52 -20.81 18.19
CA GLU A 33 8.52 -19.75 18.08
C GLU A 33 8.46 -19.18 16.66
N GLY A 34 8.13 -17.89 16.54
CA GLY A 34 8.28 -17.15 15.29
C GLY A 34 9.76 -16.89 15.00
N GLY A 35 10.10 -16.68 13.72
CA GLY A 35 11.45 -16.26 13.34
C GLY A 35 11.89 -15.04 14.14
N THR A 36 13.10 -15.08 14.70
CA THR A 36 13.63 -14.01 15.55
C THR A 36 14.20 -12.88 14.70
N PHE A 37 14.69 -13.20 13.50
CA PHE A 37 15.31 -12.26 12.58
C PHE A 37 14.64 -12.31 11.19
N ASP A 38 15.23 -11.59 10.23
CA ASP A 38 14.83 -11.75 8.83
C ASP A 38 15.08 -13.21 8.37
N LEU A 39 14.26 -13.67 7.42
CA LEU A 39 14.22 -15.06 6.97
C LEU A 39 15.61 -15.62 6.64
N ILE A 40 16.41 -14.84 5.90
CA ILE A 40 17.72 -15.28 5.42
C ILE A 40 18.71 -15.34 6.59
N THR A 41 18.64 -14.39 7.53
CA THR A 41 19.47 -14.41 8.75
C THR A 41 19.14 -15.61 9.64
N ASP A 42 17.87 -15.95 9.80
CA ASP A 42 17.50 -17.16 10.54
C ASP A 42 17.99 -18.44 9.84
N CYS A 43 17.87 -18.55 8.51
CA CYS A 43 18.47 -19.66 7.75
C CYS A 43 19.98 -19.79 8.01
N PHE A 44 20.69 -18.65 8.09
CA PHE A 44 22.11 -18.63 8.43
C PHE A 44 22.34 -19.15 9.83
N LEU A 45 21.58 -18.68 10.82
CA LEU A 45 21.70 -19.10 12.21
C LEU A 45 21.36 -20.57 12.40
N ASP A 46 20.36 -21.09 11.69
CA ASP A 46 19.92 -22.49 11.76
C ASP A 46 20.79 -23.44 10.95
N ASN A 47 21.87 -22.91 10.36
CA ASN A 47 22.82 -23.68 9.60
C ASN A 47 22.16 -24.40 8.40
N ASP A 48 21.21 -23.73 7.75
CA ASP A 48 20.38 -24.31 6.68
C ASP A 48 21.22 -24.83 5.50
N ALA A 49 20.95 -26.07 5.07
CA ALA A 49 21.70 -26.71 4.00
C ALA A 49 21.51 -25.99 2.66
N THR A 50 20.28 -25.60 2.32
CA THR A 50 19.98 -24.95 1.03
C THR A 50 20.69 -23.60 0.90
N LEU A 51 20.71 -22.82 1.98
CA LEU A 51 21.45 -21.56 2.04
C LEU A 51 22.95 -21.77 1.78
N PHE A 52 23.59 -22.70 2.49
CA PHE A 52 25.04 -22.87 2.42
C PHE A 52 25.52 -23.66 1.19
N GLU A 53 24.74 -24.62 0.70
CA GLU A 53 25.15 -25.52 -0.37
C GLU A 53 24.70 -25.03 -1.75
N ASN A 54 23.66 -24.19 -1.82
CA ASN A 54 23.11 -23.70 -3.09
C ASN A 54 23.11 -22.17 -3.18
N ALA A 55 22.51 -21.47 -2.20
CA ALA A 55 22.29 -20.02 -2.33
C ALA A 55 23.57 -19.19 -2.22
N ILE A 56 24.43 -19.50 -1.24
CA ILE A 56 25.71 -18.81 -1.06
C ILE A 56 26.66 -19.05 -2.24
N PRO A 57 26.89 -20.29 -2.71
CA PRO A 57 27.74 -20.52 -3.89
C PRO A 57 27.24 -19.80 -5.15
N TRP A 58 25.92 -19.86 -5.41
CA TRP A 58 25.33 -19.11 -6.52
C TRP A 58 25.58 -17.60 -6.39
N LEU A 59 25.36 -17.04 -5.20
CA LEU A 59 25.55 -15.61 -4.99
C LEU A 59 27.02 -15.21 -5.13
N GLN A 60 27.97 -16.04 -4.67
CA GLN A 60 29.41 -15.80 -4.80
C GLN A 60 29.83 -15.63 -6.26
N GLU A 61 29.26 -16.43 -7.15
CA GLU A 61 29.46 -16.31 -8.60
C GLU A 61 28.77 -15.05 -9.15
N ALA A 62 27.50 -14.84 -8.80
CA ALA A 62 26.71 -13.71 -9.29
C ALA A 62 27.30 -12.34 -8.93
N VAL A 63 27.84 -12.19 -7.71
CA VAL A 63 28.44 -10.91 -7.27
C VAL A 63 29.78 -10.60 -7.95
N GLN A 64 30.39 -11.53 -8.69
CA GLN A 64 31.54 -11.22 -9.54
C GLN A 64 31.14 -10.42 -10.79
N GLU A 65 29.87 -10.48 -11.19
CA GLU A 65 29.35 -9.69 -12.29
C GLU A 65 29.07 -8.26 -11.82
N ALA A 66 29.82 -7.29 -12.35
CA ALA A 66 29.69 -5.87 -11.96
C ALA A 66 28.23 -5.37 -12.06
N ALA A 67 27.52 -5.73 -13.14
CA ALA A 67 26.12 -5.33 -13.35
C ALA A 67 25.16 -5.89 -12.28
N PHE A 68 25.45 -7.07 -11.74
CA PHE A 68 24.65 -7.66 -10.67
C PHE A 68 24.87 -6.91 -9.36
N MET A 69 26.13 -6.61 -9.01
CA MET A 69 26.45 -5.80 -7.84
C MET A 69 25.89 -4.38 -7.93
N ASP A 70 25.98 -3.73 -9.09
CA ASP A 70 25.39 -2.42 -9.33
C ASP A 70 23.88 -2.43 -9.09
N SER A 71 23.21 -3.53 -9.45
CA SER A 71 21.77 -3.71 -9.19
C SER A 71 21.47 -3.79 -7.69
N ILE A 72 22.28 -4.51 -6.91
CA ILE A 72 22.15 -4.57 -5.45
C ILE A 72 22.37 -3.20 -4.82
N LEU A 73 23.43 -2.49 -5.21
CA LEU A 73 23.73 -1.16 -4.71
C LEU A 73 22.60 -0.18 -5.00
N ARG A 74 22.01 -0.24 -6.19
CA ARG A 74 20.85 0.56 -6.55
C ARG A 74 19.64 0.26 -5.67
N LEU A 75 19.34 -1.02 -5.43
CA LEU A 75 18.22 -1.40 -4.55
C LEU A 75 18.41 -0.89 -3.12
N GLU A 76 19.63 -0.97 -2.59
CA GLU A 76 19.95 -0.45 -1.26
C GLU A 76 19.83 1.07 -1.19
N ARG A 77 20.27 1.79 -2.23
CA ARG A 77 20.08 3.25 -2.32
C ARG A 77 18.60 3.62 -2.32
N ASN A 78 17.80 2.99 -3.19
CA ASN A 78 16.36 3.23 -3.25
C ASN A 78 15.68 2.95 -1.89
N ARG A 79 16.10 1.89 -1.18
CA ARG A 79 15.61 1.57 0.16
C ARG A 79 15.92 2.69 1.16
N LEU A 80 17.16 3.20 1.16
CA LEU A 80 17.59 4.28 2.04
C LEU A 80 16.94 5.63 1.68
N GLU A 81 16.73 5.92 0.40
CA GLU A 81 15.98 7.09 -0.07
C GLU A 81 14.55 7.08 0.45
N GLY A 82 13.84 5.95 0.31
CA GLY A 82 12.49 5.81 0.85
C GLY A 82 12.41 5.87 2.38
N GLU A 83 13.43 5.39 3.10
CA GLU A 83 13.57 5.64 4.54
C GLU A 83 13.76 7.14 4.84
N LEU A 84 14.62 7.81 4.08
CA LEU A 84 14.91 9.22 4.24
C LEU A 84 13.68 10.11 4.00
N GLU A 85 12.90 9.82 2.96
CA GLU A 85 11.65 10.54 2.67
C GLU A 85 10.67 10.43 3.84
N ARG A 86 10.49 9.23 4.39
CA ARG A 86 9.65 9.01 5.59
C ARG A 86 10.14 9.82 6.79
N LEU A 87 11.46 9.91 6.99
CA LEU A 87 12.04 10.71 8.08
C LEU A 87 11.84 12.22 7.92
N HIS A 88 11.75 12.73 6.69
CA HIS A 88 11.48 14.16 6.46
C HIS A 88 10.02 14.55 6.69
N ILE A 89 9.10 13.58 6.59
CA ILE A 89 7.66 13.79 6.83
C ILE A 89 7.34 13.83 8.33
N ASP A 90 8.19 13.24 9.18
CA ASP A 90 7.91 13.09 10.61
C ASP A 90 8.61 14.18 11.47
N PRO A 91 7.84 15.04 12.17
CA PRO A 91 8.37 16.13 13.00
C PRO A 91 9.06 15.67 14.29
N THR A 92 9.00 14.39 14.64
CA THR A 92 9.62 13.82 15.85
C THR A 92 11.07 13.37 15.66
N TYR A 93 11.52 13.20 14.42
CA TYR A 93 12.88 12.74 14.15
C TYR A 93 13.93 13.81 14.40
N ASN A 94 14.99 13.40 15.08
CA ASN A 94 16.12 14.26 15.34
C ASN A 94 16.88 14.50 14.02
N ARG A 95 17.22 15.76 13.74
CA ARG A 95 18.13 16.16 12.65
C ARG A 95 19.36 15.25 12.52
N ARG A 96 19.87 14.72 13.63
CA ARG A 96 20.99 13.77 13.66
C ARG A 96 20.71 12.45 12.94
N GLU A 97 19.48 11.93 13.02
CA GLU A 97 19.09 10.67 12.41
C GLU A 97 18.92 10.82 10.90
N ILE A 98 18.33 11.94 10.46
CA ILE A 98 18.30 12.34 9.05
C ILE A 98 19.73 12.50 8.51
N GLU A 99 20.62 13.20 9.23
CA GLU A 99 22.03 13.36 8.83
C GLU A 99 22.81 12.05 8.85
N PHE A 100 22.47 11.11 9.72
CA PHE A 100 23.05 9.76 9.73
C PHE A 100 22.60 8.97 8.48
N LYS A 101 21.31 8.97 8.17
CA LYS A 101 20.75 8.29 7.01
C LYS A 101 21.21 8.88 5.68
N LYS A 102 21.37 10.21 5.59
CA LYS A 102 22.01 10.86 4.42
C LYS A 102 23.43 10.35 4.21
N ARG A 103 24.23 10.27 5.27
CA ARG A 103 25.58 9.72 5.19
C ARG A 103 25.57 8.24 4.79
N GLU A 104 24.67 7.43 5.35
CA GLU A 104 24.52 6.03 4.91
C GLU A 104 24.22 5.92 3.43
N LEU A 105 23.35 6.80 2.89
CA LEU A 105 22.99 6.84 1.48
C LEU A 105 24.16 7.27 0.59
N ASP A 106 24.86 8.34 0.98
CA ASP A 106 26.02 8.87 0.25
C ASP A 106 27.17 7.84 0.19
N ASP A 107 27.34 7.06 1.26
CA ASP A 107 28.40 6.07 1.41
C ASP A 107 28.05 4.69 0.82
N VAL A 108 26.89 4.49 0.16
CA VAL A 108 26.51 3.16 -0.38
C VAL A 108 27.46 2.70 -1.48
N CYS A 109 28.32 1.74 -1.12
CA CYS A 109 29.22 1.01 -2.00
C CYS A 109 29.42 -0.42 -1.48
N PHE A 110 30.18 -1.24 -2.20
CA PHE A 110 30.44 -2.63 -1.80
C PHE A 110 31.17 -2.70 -0.45
N GLU A 111 32.20 -1.88 -0.26
CA GLU A 111 33.04 -1.86 0.92
C GLU A 111 32.23 -1.45 2.16
N SER A 112 31.38 -0.43 2.05
CA SER A 112 30.55 0.03 3.17
C SER A 112 29.47 -0.99 3.54
N LEU A 113 28.89 -1.70 2.56
CA LEU A 113 27.99 -2.83 2.83
C LEU A 113 28.72 -3.97 3.54
N GLN A 114 29.91 -4.32 3.08
CA GLN A 114 30.72 -5.36 3.69
C GLN A 114 31.09 -4.99 5.13
N GLU A 115 31.61 -3.80 5.37
CA GLU A 115 31.95 -3.33 6.71
C GLU A 115 30.75 -3.35 7.65
N ARG A 116 29.57 -2.89 7.21
CA ARG A 116 28.35 -2.93 8.01
C ARG A 116 27.95 -4.36 8.36
N ALA A 117 27.96 -5.28 7.39
CA ALA A 117 27.63 -6.67 7.64
C ALA A 117 28.62 -7.35 8.61
N LEU A 118 29.91 -7.05 8.50
CA LEU A 118 30.95 -7.57 9.40
C LEU A 118 30.76 -7.06 10.83
N ARG A 119 30.46 -5.76 11.00
CA ARG A 119 30.13 -5.18 12.31
C ARG A 119 28.88 -5.82 12.90
N SER A 120 27.81 -5.95 12.12
CA SER A 120 26.60 -6.62 12.56
C SER A 120 26.87 -8.07 12.98
N TYR A 121 27.71 -8.81 12.24
CA TYR A 121 28.10 -10.17 12.65
C TYR A 121 28.82 -10.19 14.00
N ASP A 122 29.75 -9.25 14.24
CA ASP A 122 30.44 -9.14 15.52
C ASP A 122 29.47 -8.85 16.67
N ASP A 123 28.52 -7.94 16.45
CA ASP A 123 27.47 -7.63 17.42
C ASP A 123 26.59 -8.86 17.70
N PHE A 124 26.18 -9.59 16.65
CA PHE A 124 25.43 -10.84 16.76
C PHE A 124 26.18 -11.90 17.55
N CYS A 125 27.44 -12.18 17.20
CA CYS A 125 28.25 -13.16 17.91
C CYS A 125 28.48 -12.75 19.36
N SER A 126 28.78 -11.47 19.63
CA SER A 126 28.98 -11.01 21.01
C SER A 126 27.74 -11.20 21.90
N THR A 127 26.54 -11.18 21.29
CA THR A 127 25.27 -11.39 21.97
C THR A 127 24.89 -12.88 22.08
N LEU A 128 25.21 -13.69 21.07
CA LEU A 128 24.72 -15.08 20.94
C LEU A 128 25.75 -16.18 21.30
N VAL A 129 27.03 -15.85 21.43
CA VAL A 129 28.11 -16.83 21.73
C VAL A 129 27.90 -17.56 23.06
N ALA A 130 27.08 -17.03 23.97
CA ALA A 130 26.71 -17.74 25.20
C ALA A 130 25.67 -18.86 25.00
N ALA A 131 25.00 -18.92 23.83
CA ALA A 131 23.80 -19.74 23.61
C ALA A 131 23.90 -20.73 22.43
N LYS A 132 24.87 -20.60 21.52
CA LYS A 132 24.98 -21.45 20.31
C LYS A 132 26.42 -21.63 19.84
N ASP A 133 26.77 -22.88 19.49
CA ASP A 133 28.00 -23.19 18.77
C ASP A 133 27.80 -22.96 17.27
N PHE A 134 28.63 -22.10 16.67
CA PHE A 134 28.59 -21.82 15.24
C PHE A 134 29.43 -22.83 14.46
N ALA A 135 28.85 -23.39 13.39
CA ALA A 135 29.57 -24.22 12.43
C ALA A 135 30.61 -23.39 11.66
N ALA A 136 31.66 -24.03 11.13
CA ALA A 136 32.72 -23.35 10.38
C ALA A 136 32.22 -22.54 9.18
N ARG A 137 31.09 -22.96 8.56
CA ARG A 137 30.45 -22.24 7.46
C ARG A 137 29.66 -21.00 7.90
N GLN A 138 29.30 -20.89 9.17
CA GLN A 138 28.65 -19.71 9.75
C GLN A 138 29.69 -18.65 10.12
N CYS A 139 30.40 -18.13 9.13
CA CYS A 139 31.47 -17.16 9.30
C CYS A 139 31.07 -15.77 8.78
N LYS A 140 31.87 -14.75 9.14
CA LYS A 140 31.73 -13.35 8.70
C LYS A 140 31.49 -13.19 7.19
N ASN A 141 32.26 -13.89 6.37
CA ASN A 141 32.15 -13.77 4.91
C ASN A 141 30.80 -14.29 4.41
N ASN A 142 30.35 -15.43 4.92
CA ASN A 142 29.05 -15.99 4.54
C ASN A 142 27.90 -15.15 5.10
N PHE A 143 28.06 -14.51 6.26
CA PHE A 143 27.08 -13.57 6.78
C PHE A 143 26.96 -12.30 5.93
N PHE A 144 28.06 -11.80 5.37
CA PHE A 144 27.98 -10.70 4.40
C PHE A 144 27.16 -11.13 3.16
N LEU A 145 27.40 -12.33 2.64
CA LEU A 145 26.63 -12.88 1.52
C LEU A 145 25.15 -13.05 1.86
N THR A 146 24.79 -13.40 3.10
CA THR A 146 23.38 -13.48 3.50
C THR A 146 22.71 -12.11 3.54
N LYS A 147 23.44 -11.04 3.88
CA LYS A 147 22.92 -9.66 3.78
C LYS A 147 22.69 -9.23 2.35
N LEU A 148 23.57 -9.60 1.41
CA LEU A 148 23.34 -9.37 -0.01
C LEU A 148 22.15 -10.20 -0.53
N LEU A 149 22.08 -11.49 -0.17
CA LEU A 149 20.98 -12.37 -0.55
C LEU A 149 19.63 -11.86 -0.05
N ARG A 150 19.59 -11.28 1.15
CA ARG A 150 18.40 -10.65 1.70
C ARG A 150 17.90 -9.52 0.79
N ILE A 151 18.77 -8.63 0.32
CA ILE A 151 18.37 -7.55 -0.62
C ILE A 151 17.78 -8.14 -1.90
N VAL A 152 18.43 -9.18 -2.44
CA VAL A 152 17.95 -9.88 -3.65
C VAL A 152 16.58 -10.52 -3.42
N TYR A 153 16.39 -11.19 -2.29
CA TYR A 153 15.14 -11.85 -1.95
C TYR A 153 14.02 -10.84 -1.62
N GLU A 154 14.31 -9.75 -0.94
CA GLU A 154 13.35 -8.66 -0.69
C GLU A 154 12.88 -8.03 -2.01
N ALA A 155 13.76 -7.87 -3.00
CA ALA A 155 13.38 -7.40 -4.33
C ALA A 155 12.47 -8.41 -5.08
N HIS A 156 12.76 -9.71 -5.00
CA HIS A 156 11.89 -10.77 -5.53
C HIS A 156 10.51 -10.76 -4.85
N CYS A 157 10.47 -10.63 -3.53
CA CYS A 157 9.23 -10.52 -2.77
C CYS A 157 8.44 -9.26 -3.14
N ALA A 158 9.11 -8.14 -3.39
CA ALA A 158 8.45 -6.90 -3.82
C ALA A 158 7.75 -7.08 -5.18
N GLU A 159 8.43 -7.66 -6.17
CA GLU A 159 7.88 -7.99 -7.49
C GLU A 159 6.63 -8.88 -7.36
N GLN A 160 6.69 -9.95 -6.55
CA GLN A 160 5.53 -10.80 -6.30
C GLN A 160 4.38 -10.08 -5.56
N ARG A 161 4.69 -9.19 -4.61
CA ARG A 161 3.66 -8.46 -3.86
C ARG A 161 2.91 -7.49 -4.75
N GLU A 162 3.60 -6.81 -5.66
CA GLU A 162 2.98 -5.94 -6.66
C GLU A 162 2.03 -6.73 -7.56
N GLU A 163 2.44 -7.90 -8.06
CA GLU A 163 1.55 -8.77 -8.82
C GLU A 163 0.31 -9.20 -8.02
N ARG A 164 0.50 -9.68 -6.78
CA ARG A 164 -0.61 -10.11 -5.90
C ARG A 164 -1.53 -8.95 -5.50
N ARG A 165 -1.02 -7.72 -5.44
CA ARG A 165 -1.81 -6.53 -5.12
C ARG A 165 -2.98 -6.34 -6.08
N TYR A 166 -2.76 -6.63 -7.37
CA TYR A 166 -3.73 -6.40 -8.44
C TYR A 166 -4.40 -7.67 -8.97
N MET A 167 -3.78 -8.83 -8.82
CA MET A 167 -4.30 -10.09 -9.33
C MET A 167 -5.37 -10.66 -8.42
N ARG A 168 -6.55 -10.95 -8.96
CA ARG A 168 -7.63 -11.61 -8.25
C ARG A 168 -8.01 -12.91 -8.96
N VAL A 169 -7.95 -14.01 -8.23
CA VAL A 169 -8.46 -15.30 -8.71
C VAL A 169 -10.00 -15.24 -8.84
N PRO A 170 -10.62 -16.09 -9.67
CA PRO A 170 -12.06 -16.17 -9.75
C PRO A 170 -12.70 -16.35 -8.38
N GLN A 171 -13.77 -15.60 -8.08
CA GLN A 171 -14.34 -15.55 -6.72
C GLN A 171 -14.73 -16.93 -6.18
N LYS A 172 -15.26 -17.81 -7.03
CA LYS A 172 -15.66 -19.18 -6.66
C LYS A 172 -14.50 -20.09 -6.24
N SER A 173 -13.26 -19.76 -6.62
CA SER A 173 -12.07 -20.50 -6.23
C SER A 173 -11.35 -19.92 -5.01
N THR A 174 -11.82 -18.79 -4.47
CA THR A 174 -11.21 -18.16 -3.28
C THR A 174 -11.48 -18.98 -2.03
N GLN A 175 -10.54 -18.98 -1.08
CA GLN A 175 -10.75 -19.63 0.21
C GLN A 175 -11.93 -18.98 0.96
N LEU A 176 -12.04 -17.65 0.89
CA LEU A 176 -13.15 -16.91 1.46
C LEU A 176 -14.53 -17.41 0.98
N TYR A 177 -14.72 -17.54 -0.34
CA TYR A 177 -15.99 -18.04 -0.87
C TYR A 177 -16.26 -19.48 -0.44
N GLN A 178 -15.24 -20.35 -0.49
CA GLN A 178 -15.36 -21.75 -0.10
C GLN A 178 -15.74 -21.89 1.39
N TYR A 179 -15.17 -21.06 2.26
CA TYR A 179 -15.49 -21.01 3.68
C TYR A 179 -16.96 -20.68 3.94
N TYR A 180 -17.45 -19.58 3.37
CA TYR A 180 -18.85 -19.19 3.53
C TYR A 180 -19.80 -20.20 2.87
N LYS A 181 -19.43 -20.75 1.71
CA LYS A 181 -20.24 -21.75 1.03
C LYS A 181 -20.38 -23.03 1.85
N ALA A 182 -19.33 -23.45 2.53
CA ALA A 182 -19.35 -24.58 3.47
C ALA A 182 -20.26 -24.31 4.69
N ALA A 183 -20.39 -23.05 5.09
CA ALA A 183 -21.32 -22.57 6.11
C ALA A 183 -22.73 -22.23 5.57
N GLU A 184 -23.09 -22.75 4.39
CA GLU A 184 -24.38 -22.55 3.71
C GLU A 184 -24.71 -21.08 3.36
N VAL A 185 -23.70 -20.21 3.26
CA VAL A 185 -23.84 -18.83 2.82
C VAL A 185 -23.22 -18.66 1.44
N ASP A 186 -24.03 -18.28 0.45
CA ASP A 186 -23.52 -17.95 -0.88
C ASP A 186 -23.24 -16.44 -0.98
N LEU A 187 -21.98 -16.04 -0.77
CA LEU A 187 -21.59 -14.62 -0.84
C LEU A 187 -21.92 -13.97 -2.19
N LEU A 188 -21.99 -14.74 -3.29
CA LEU A 188 -22.34 -14.18 -4.61
C LEU A 188 -23.82 -13.82 -4.73
N GLU A 189 -24.67 -14.41 -3.88
CA GLU A 189 -26.10 -14.13 -3.79
C GLU A 189 -26.39 -13.14 -2.65
N THR A 190 -25.73 -13.28 -1.51
CA THR A 190 -26.05 -12.52 -0.28
C THR A 190 -25.32 -11.19 -0.18
N ASP A 191 -24.15 -11.05 -0.80
CA ASP A 191 -23.37 -9.80 -0.79
C ASP A 191 -23.21 -9.28 -2.23
N THR A 192 -23.99 -8.26 -2.58
CA THR A 192 -23.97 -7.64 -3.91
C THR A 192 -22.62 -6.97 -4.22
N GLN A 193 -21.94 -6.42 -3.21
CA GLN A 193 -20.64 -5.77 -3.40
C GLN A 193 -19.56 -6.83 -3.64
N TYR A 194 -19.65 -7.96 -2.95
CA TYR A 194 -18.78 -9.10 -3.21
C TYR A 194 -19.01 -9.61 -4.63
N SER A 195 -20.24 -9.96 -4.98
CA SER A 195 -20.62 -10.47 -6.31
C SER A 195 -20.15 -9.60 -7.48
N LYS A 196 -20.23 -8.26 -7.36
CA LYS A 196 -19.87 -7.34 -8.45
C LYS A 196 -18.39 -6.97 -8.47
N TYR A 197 -17.82 -6.69 -7.30
CA TYR A 197 -16.54 -5.98 -7.17
C TYR A 197 -15.50 -6.73 -6.34
N ASN A 198 -15.84 -7.89 -5.78
CA ASN A 198 -15.01 -8.61 -4.82
C ASN A 198 -14.69 -7.78 -3.56
N LEU A 199 -15.62 -6.90 -3.16
CA LEU A 199 -15.55 -6.14 -1.92
C LEU A 199 -16.43 -6.82 -0.86
N TYR A 200 -15.95 -6.93 0.37
CA TYR A 200 -16.73 -7.45 1.47
C TYR A 200 -17.53 -6.31 2.13
N SER A 201 -18.85 -6.46 2.23
CA SER A 201 -19.72 -5.45 2.83
C SER A 201 -19.55 -5.40 4.35
N VAL A 202 -19.28 -4.22 4.89
CA VAL A 202 -19.18 -3.96 6.34
C VAL A 202 -20.56 -3.59 6.87
N THR A 203 -21.32 -4.60 7.28
CA THR A 203 -22.69 -4.44 7.79
C THR A 203 -22.71 -4.09 9.28
N LEU A 204 -23.91 -3.93 9.86
CA LEU A 204 -24.11 -3.80 11.31
C LEU A 204 -23.73 -5.06 12.08
N ASP A 205 -23.73 -6.21 11.41
CA ASP A 205 -23.37 -7.50 11.99
C ASP A 205 -21.86 -7.75 11.96
N THR A 206 -21.06 -6.83 11.40
CA THR A 206 -19.59 -6.96 11.32
C THR A 206 -18.90 -5.89 12.13
N LYS A 207 -17.65 -6.14 12.53
CA LYS A 207 -16.84 -5.20 13.30
C LYS A 207 -15.54 -4.89 12.59
N LEU A 208 -15.16 -3.62 12.51
CA LEU A 208 -13.81 -3.24 12.09
C LEU A 208 -12.84 -3.40 13.25
N LEU A 209 -11.73 -4.07 13.00
CA LEU A 209 -10.61 -4.24 13.92
C LEU A 209 -9.44 -3.44 13.36
N ILE A 210 -9.26 -2.23 13.86
CA ILE A 210 -8.32 -1.25 13.31
C ILE A 210 -7.04 -1.24 14.13
N GLY A 211 -5.96 -1.70 13.51
CA GLY A 211 -4.61 -1.86 14.08
C GLY A 211 -3.75 -2.71 13.14
N ILE A 212 -2.68 -3.32 13.64
CA ILE A 212 -1.80 -4.15 12.79
C ILE A 212 -2.10 -5.64 12.99
N PRO A 213 -2.49 -6.37 11.93
CA PRO A 213 -3.07 -5.88 10.67
C PRO A 213 -4.53 -5.41 10.82
N ASN A 214 -5.02 -4.59 9.88
CA ASN A 214 -6.43 -4.15 9.86
C ASN A 214 -7.34 -5.28 9.40
N ARG A 215 -8.48 -5.48 10.06
CA ARG A 215 -9.37 -6.62 9.79
C ARG A 215 -10.85 -6.28 9.85
N ILE A 216 -11.66 -7.10 9.18
CA ILE A 216 -13.12 -7.17 9.35
C ILE A 216 -13.42 -8.45 10.13
N LEU A 217 -14.09 -8.36 11.27
CA LEU A 217 -14.59 -9.49 12.04
C LEU A 217 -16.06 -9.74 11.67
N ASP A 218 -16.36 -10.98 11.26
CA ASP A 218 -17.71 -11.55 11.32
C ASP A 218 -17.87 -12.23 12.70
N PRO A 219 -18.71 -11.72 13.61
CA PRO A 219 -18.96 -12.35 14.90
C PRO A 219 -19.89 -13.55 14.80
N GLN A 220 -20.68 -13.69 13.73
CA GLN A 220 -21.59 -14.82 13.55
C GLN A 220 -20.83 -16.09 13.15
N ARG A 221 -19.69 -15.92 12.48
CA ARG A 221 -18.73 -16.96 12.14
C ARG A 221 -17.38 -16.41 12.56
N PRO A 222 -16.78 -16.82 13.69
CA PRO A 222 -15.61 -16.18 14.30
C PRO A 222 -14.42 -16.19 13.32
N LEU A 223 -14.44 -15.26 12.39
CA LEU A 223 -13.63 -15.19 11.19
C LEU A 223 -13.26 -13.74 11.01
N GLN A 224 -11.97 -13.51 10.86
CA GLN A 224 -11.42 -12.20 10.58
C GLN A 224 -10.77 -12.21 9.21
N LEU A 225 -11.10 -11.18 8.42
CA LEU A 225 -10.60 -10.97 7.07
C LEU A 225 -9.61 -9.82 7.08
N LEU A 226 -8.42 -10.01 6.52
CA LEU A 226 -7.44 -8.91 6.38
C LEU A 226 -7.98 -7.86 5.41
N ILE A 227 -7.92 -6.58 5.76
CA ILE A 227 -8.29 -5.47 4.88
C ILE A 227 -7.07 -5.11 4.01
N GLU A 228 -7.27 -5.05 2.70
CA GLU A 228 -6.23 -4.74 1.72
C GLU A 228 -6.35 -3.29 1.22
N ASN A 229 -5.21 -2.64 0.97
CA ASN A 229 -5.11 -1.34 0.28
C ASN A 229 -5.94 -0.18 0.90
N THR A 230 -6.35 -0.28 2.16
CA THR A 230 -6.99 0.83 2.89
C THR A 230 -6.22 1.08 4.19
N PRO A 231 -5.55 2.24 4.34
CA PRO A 231 -4.70 2.49 5.50
C PRO A 231 -5.51 2.75 6.78
N GLU A 232 -4.85 2.54 7.92
CA GLU A 232 -5.45 2.63 9.25
C GLU A 232 -6.21 3.95 9.48
N HIS A 233 -5.60 5.09 9.15
CA HIS A 233 -6.19 6.40 9.43
C HIS A 233 -7.47 6.66 8.60
N VAL A 234 -7.54 6.11 7.38
CA VAL A 234 -8.77 6.14 6.55
C VAL A 234 -9.84 5.24 7.17
N LEU A 235 -9.47 4.04 7.65
CA LEU A 235 -10.41 3.14 8.33
C LEU A 235 -10.96 3.76 9.62
N ARG A 236 -10.11 4.45 10.41
CA ARG A 236 -10.56 5.19 11.60
C ARG A 236 -11.55 6.28 11.24
N LEU A 237 -11.29 7.01 10.15
CA LEU A 237 -12.21 8.02 9.63
C LEU A 237 -13.54 7.39 9.18
N PHE A 238 -13.51 6.26 8.46
CA PHE A 238 -14.72 5.55 8.05
C PHE A 238 -15.53 5.04 9.24
N GLU A 239 -14.87 4.43 10.24
CA GLU A 239 -15.55 3.96 11.45
C GLU A 239 -16.21 5.12 12.22
N ARG A 240 -15.50 6.23 12.38
CA ARG A 240 -16.06 7.46 12.97
C ARG A 240 -17.30 7.93 12.20
N LEU A 241 -17.19 8.09 10.89
CA LEU A 241 -18.30 8.59 10.05
C LEU A 241 -19.50 7.63 10.01
N ARG A 242 -19.28 6.31 10.14
CA ARG A 242 -20.36 5.33 10.34
C ARG A 242 -21.07 5.54 11.67
N ASN A 243 -20.31 5.74 12.76
CA ASN A 243 -20.87 5.99 14.09
C ASN A 243 -21.66 7.30 14.16
N GLU A 244 -21.24 8.31 13.38
CA GLU A 244 -21.94 9.58 13.20
C GLU A 244 -23.15 9.48 12.23
N GLY A 245 -23.36 8.33 11.58
CA GLY A 245 -24.45 8.11 10.63
C GLY A 245 -24.25 8.75 9.25
N LEU A 246 -23.06 9.26 8.96
CA LEU A 246 -22.69 9.91 7.70
C LEU A 246 -22.34 8.90 6.60
N ILE A 247 -21.85 7.71 6.98
CA ILE A 247 -21.68 6.56 6.08
C ILE A 247 -22.73 5.51 6.42
N LYS A 248 -23.57 5.14 5.43
CA LYS A 248 -24.54 4.05 5.59
C LYS A 248 -23.98 2.72 5.09
N ASP A 249 -23.43 2.72 3.88
CA ASP A 249 -22.87 1.52 3.28
C ASP A 249 -21.36 1.70 3.10
N LEU A 250 -20.62 0.71 3.59
CA LEU A 250 -19.19 0.59 3.40
C LEU A 250 -18.90 -0.83 2.90
N ALA A 251 -18.11 -0.94 1.85
CA ALA A 251 -17.53 -2.20 1.41
C ALA A 251 -16.02 -2.02 1.22
N LEU A 252 -15.26 -3.01 1.67
CA LEU A 252 -13.79 -2.97 1.70
C LEU A 252 -13.24 -4.19 0.96
N LEU A 253 -12.10 -4.02 0.32
CA LEU A 253 -11.36 -5.12 -0.27
C LEU A 253 -10.73 -5.92 0.87
N ALA A 254 -11.15 -7.18 0.97
CA ALA A 254 -10.65 -8.12 1.95
C ALA A 254 -9.82 -9.20 1.27
N SER A 255 -8.85 -9.76 2.00
CA SER A 255 -8.04 -10.86 1.50
C SER A 255 -8.89 -12.10 1.27
N ASN A 256 -8.72 -12.70 0.10
CA ASN A 256 -9.46 -13.88 -0.34
C ASN A 256 -8.81 -15.20 0.11
N ASP A 257 -7.53 -15.14 0.49
CA ASP A 257 -6.66 -16.30 0.67
C ASP A 257 -6.10 -16.41 2.10
N VAL A 258 -6.34 -15.39 2.95
CA VAL A 258 -5.90 -15.37 4.34
C VAL A 258 -7.11 -15.22 5.26
N LEU A 259 -7.46 -16.32 5.92
CA LEU A 259 -8.58 -16.43 6.84
C LEU A 259 -8.06 -16.63 8.28
N ILE A 260 -8.53 -15.82 9.22
CA ILE A 260 -8.16 -15.92 10.63
C ILE A 260 -9.39 -16.34 11.42
N GLU A 261 -9.53 -17.63 11.67
CA GLU A 261 -10.67 -18.22 12.39
C GLU A 261 -10.52 -18.02 13.91
N THR A 262 -10.95 -16.86 14.42
CA THR A 262 -10.96 -16.53 15.85
C THR A 262 -11.87 -15.33 16.16
N ASP A 263 -12.41 -15.27 17.39
CA ASP A 263 -13.09 -14.10 17.95
C ASP A 263 -12.14 -13.16 18.71
N LYS A 264 -10.87 -13.54 18.85
CA LYS A 264 -9.87 -12.79 19.62
C LYS A 264 -9.39 -11.56 18.85
N HIS A 265 -9.26 -10.43 19.56
CA HIS A 265 -8.78 -9.18 18.99
C HIS A 265 -7.28 -8.99 19.26
N ILE A 266 -6.43 -9.81 18.65
CA ILE A 266 -4.98 -9.75 18.84
C ILE A 266 -4.38 -8.78 17.81
N PHE A 267 -3.60 -7.80 18.26
CA PHE A 267 -2.89 -6.86 17.40
C PHE A 267 -1.39 -6.96 17.63
N VAL A 268 -0.62 -6.77 16.56
CA VAL A 268 0.83 -6.66 16.63
C VAL A 268 1.18 -5.21 16.94
N THR A 269 1.99 -5.00 17.97
CA THR A 269 2.58 -3.68 18.22
C THR A 269 4.00 -3.68 17.70
N LEU A 270 4.27 -2.87 16.68
CA LEU A 270 5.63 -2.57 16.22
C LEU A 270 6.10 -1.36 17.03
N GLY A 271 7.39 -1.30 17.42
CA GLY A 271 7.93 -0.32 18.39
C GLY A 271 7.44 1.13 18.22
N TYR A 272 8.20 1.98 17.53
CA TYR A 272 7.74 3.34 17.22
C TYR A 272 6.77 3.29 16.03
N GLN A 273 5.51 3.66 16.27
CA GLN A 273 4.49 3.77 15.21
C GLN A 273 4.22 5.24 14.89
N ILE A 274 4.35 5.61 13.62
CA ILE A 274 3.85 6.88 13.10
C ILE A 274 2.34 6.76 13.00
N ILE A 275 1.62 7.55 13.79
CA ILE A 275 0.17 7.64 13.67
C ILE A 275 -0.13 8.68 12.59
N THR A 276 -0.37 8.23 11.37
CA THR A 276 -0.96 9.09 10.34
C THR A 276 -2.35 9.50 10.83
N VAL A 277 -2.66 10.79 10.74
CA VAL A 277 -3.97 11.34 11.11
C VAL A 277 -4.67 11.87 9.86
N PRO A 278 -6.01 11.92 9.84
CA PRO A 278 -6.74 12.60 8.78
C PRO A 278 -6.25 14.04 8.57
N LEU A 279 -6.31 14.50 7.32
CA LEU A 279 -5.96 15.87 6.99
C LEU A 279 -7.03 16.82 7.54
N THR A 280 -6.59 17.95 8.06
CA THR A 280 -7.42 19.05 8.57
C THR A 280 -6.97 20.35 7.93
N VAL A 281 -7.76 21.41 8.07
CA VAL A 281 -7.38 22.76 7.63
C VAL A 281 -6.04 23.22 8.24
N ASP A 282 -5.72 22.73 9.45
CA ASP A 282 -4.53 23.14 10.20
C ASP A 282 -3.27 22.35 9.83
N ASN A 283 -3.40 21.07 9.45
CA ASN A 283 -2.25 20.21 9.16
C ASN A 283 -1.98 19.99 7.66
N LEU A 284 -2.88 20.46 6.78
CA LEU A 284 -2.70 20.33 5.35
C LEU A 284 -1.49 21.17 4.88
N PRO A 285 -0.47 20.55 4.24
CA PRO A 285 0.67 21.27 3.72
C PRO A 285 0.24 22.22 2.60
N ARG A 286 0.47 23.53 2.78
CA ARG A 286 0.25 24.52 1.72
C ARG A 286 1.47 24.62 0.82
N GLN A 287 1.25 24.56 -0.48
CA GLN A 287 2.31 24.80 -1.46
C GLN A 287 2.42 26.29 -1.78
N PRO A 288 3.61 26.77 -2.19
CA PRO A 288 3.74 28.11 -2.74
C PRO A 288 2.87 28.29 -3.98
N ASP A 289 2.28 29.48 -4.14
CA ASP A 289 1.49 29.82 -5.32
C ASP A 289 2.26 29.55 -6.62
N GLY A 290 1.58 28.93 -7.59
CA GLY A 290 2.15 28.60 -8.90
C GLY A 290 3.01 27.34 -8.94
N THR A 291 3.17 26.62 -7.82
CA THR A 291 3.87 25.33 -7.78
C THR A 291 3.17 24.29 -8.66
N VAL A 292 1.83 24.24 -8.59
CA VAL A 292 1.01 23.35 -9.41
C VAL A 292 0.22 24.20 -10.39
N LEU A 293 0.30 23.86 -11.68
CA LEU A 293 -0.46 24.50 -12.74
C LEU A 293 -1.71 23.69 -13.07
N ARG A 294 -2.81 24.40 -13.32
CA ARG A 294 -4.07 23.82 -13.82
C ARG A 294 -4.32 24.25 -15.25
N THR A 295 -4.48 23.29 -16.16
CA THR A 295 -4.95 23.56 -17.53
C THR A 295 -6.35 23.02 -17.71
N VAL A 296 -7.32 23.88 -18.05
CA VAL A 296 -8.71 23.48 -18.32
C VAL A 296 -8.86 23.13 -19.79
N LEU A 297 -9.06 21.84 -20.10
CA LEU A 297 -9.18 21.34 -21.47
C LEU A 297 -10.59 21.50 -22.05
N ARG A 298 -11.61 21.37 -21.21
CA ARG A 298 -13.02 21.47 -21.62
C ARG A 298 -13.84 22.17 -20.55
N LYS A 299 -14.67 23.12 -20.97
CA LYS A 299 -15.74 23.72 -20.14
C LYS A 299 -17.08 23.34 -20.76
N SER A 300 -18.08 23.05 -19.93
CA SER A 300 -19.45 22.93 -20.43
C SER A 300 -19.94 24.27 -20.98
N SER A 301 -20.60 24.25 -22.14
CA SER A 301 -21.20 25.43 -22.78
C SER A 301 -22.58 25.79 -22.22
N LEU A 302 -23.08 25.03 -21.25
CA LEU A 302 -24.37 25.31 -20.61
C LEU A 302 -24.18 26.42 -19.56
N PRO A 303 -24.93 27.54 -19.65
CA PRO A 303 -24.94 28.56 -18.62
C PRO A 303 -25.72 28.02 -17.43
N ASN A 304 -25.04 27.28 -16.55
CA ASN A 304 -25.59 26.95 -15.24
C ASN A 304 -24.95 27.89 -14.23
N ASP A 305 -25.46 29.12 -14.17
CA ASP A 305 -25.08 30.13 -13.16
C ASP A 305 -25.46 29.69 -11.73
N SER A 306 -26.14 28.55 -11.55
CA SER A 306 -26.53 28.00 -10.24
C SER A 306 -25.68 26.82 -9.75
N ALA A 307 -24.68 26.37 -10.51
CA ALA A 307 -23.81 25.28 -10.07
C ALA A 307 -22.60 25.85 -9.32
N ALA A 308 -22.49 25.58 -8.01
CA ALA A 308 -21.35 26.00 -7.19
C ALA A 308 -20.02 25.46 -7.75
N VAL A 309 -20.04 24.32 -8.44
CA VAL A 309 -18.87 23.80 -9.17
C VAL A 309 -19.19 23.66 -10.66
N ARG A 310 -18.42 24.34 -11.52
CA ARG A 310 -18.64 24.33 -12.97
C ARG A 310 -18.10 23.03 -13.60
N PRO A 311 -18.92 22.32 -14.41
CA PRO A 311 -18.46 21.14 -15.12
C PRO A 311 -17.26 21.44 -16.02
N SER A 312 -16.19 20.68 -15.83
CA SER A 312 -14.94 20.90 -16.54
C SER A 312 -14.10 19.64 -16.57
N VAL A 313 -13.16 19.60 -17.52
CA VAL A 313 -12.05 18.65 -17.50
C VAL A 313 -10.77 19.46 -17.39
N SER A 314 -9.96 19.14 -16.40
CA SER A 314 -8.69 19.82 -16.09
C SER A 314 -7.57 18.80 -15.93
N THR A 315 -6.35 19.24 -16.23
CA THR A 315 -5.11 18.57 -15.78
C THR A 315 -4.39 19.45 -14.78
N PHE A 316 -3.75 18.80 -13.80
CA PHE A 316 -2.89 19.40 -12.80
C PHE A 316 -1.49 18.80 -12.92
N TYR A 317 -0.46 19.64 -12.97
CA TYR A 317 0.93 19.20 -13.14
C TYR A 317 1.89 20.26 -12.59
N ARG A 318 3.15 19.87 -12.35
CA ARG A 318 4.23 20.83 -12.12
C ARG A 318 5.01 21.08 -13.42
N PRO A 319 5.50 22.31 -13.68
CA PRO A 319 6.25 22.60 -14.91
C PRO A 319 7.52 21.76 -15.11
N ASP A 320 8.11 21.28 -14.01
CA ASP A 320 9.34 20.50 -13.95
C ASP A 320 9.10 18.99 -13.81
N SER A 321 7.84 18.54 -13.90
CA SER A 321 7.45 17.14 -13.79
C SER A 321 6.57 16.72 -14.96
N GLU A 322 6.72 15.47 -15.39
CA GLU A 322 5.82 14.83 -16.34
C GLU A 322 4.62 14.14 -15.65
N ASP A 323 4.64 14.04 -14.32
CA ASP A 323 3.50 13.56 -13.53
C ASP A 323 2.32 14.54 -13.64
N LYS A 324 1.11 13.99 -13.81
CA LYS A 324 -0.10 14.79 -13.89
C LYS A 324 -1.29 14.11 -13.22
N THR A 325 -2.31 14.89 -12.86
CA THR A 325 -3.59 14.39 -12.39
C THR A 325 -4.71 14.89 -13.29
N TRP A 326 -5.51 13.97 -13.81
CA TRP A 326 -6.75 14.29 -14.50
C TRP A 326 -7.86 14.55 -13.50
N CYS A 327 -8.63 15.61 -13.70
CA CYS A 327 -9.83 15.91 -12.94
C CYS A 327 -11.01 16.16 -13.89
N SER A 328 -12.04 15.34 -13.79
CA SER A 328 -13.29 15.51 -14.52
C SER A 328 -14.42 15.81 -13.55
N ILE A 329 -15.09 16.94 -13.75
CA ILE A 329 -16.19 17.41 -12.92
C ILE A 329 -17.44 17.50 -13.77
N THR A 330 -18.52 16.90 -13.29
CA THR A 330 -19.86 16.99 -13.88
C THR A 330 -20.78 17.81 -12.96
N ALA A 331 -22.10 17.74 -13.14
CA ALA A 331 -23.04 18.44 -12.27
C ALA A 331 -23.11 17.83 -10.86
N ASN A 332 -22.83 16.54 -10.72
CA ASN A 332 -23.04 15.76 -9.49
C ASN A 332 -21.92 14.76 -9.22
N SER A 333 -20.81 14.81 -9.94
CA SER A 333 -19.69 13.89 -9.72
C SER A 333 -18.33 14.52 -10.03
N MET A 334 -17.30 14.00 -9.37
CA MET A 334 -15.91 14.30 -9.65
C MET A 334 -15.14 12.99 -9.81
N THR A 335 -14.22 12.96 -10.76
CA THR A 335 -13.25 11.89 -10.92
C THR A 335 -11.86 12.48 -10.93
N PHE A 336 -10.98 11.90 -10.13
CA PHE A 336 -9.56 12.22 -10.04
C PHE A 336 -8.77 10.98 -10.45
N GLU A 337 -7.83 11.10 -11.37
CA GLU A 337 -6.95 9.98 -11.77
C GLU A 337 -5.51 10.46 -11.89
N GLU A 338 -4.62 9.78 -11.17
CA GLU A 338 -3.19 10.04 -11.18
C GLU A 338 -2.52 9.34 -12.37
N ILE A 339 -1.81 10.11 -13.18
CA ILE A 339 -1.01 9.65 -14.32
C ILE A 339 0.45 9.97 -14.03
N ALA A 340 1.17 9.00 -13.47
CA ALA A 340 2.60 9.10 -13.22
C ALA A 340 3.39 9.00 -14.54
N HIS A 341 4.50 9.73 -14.64
CA HIS A 341 5.41 9.62 -15.79
C HIS A 341 5.97 8.20 -15.92
N VAL A 342 6.37 7.63 -14.79
CA VAL A 342 6.77 6.23 -14.67
C VAL A 342 5.67 5.52 -13.88
N PRO A 343 4.69 4.88 -14.54
CA PRO A 343 3.63 4.17 -13.84
C PRO A 343 4.19 2.89 -13.20
N GLU A 344 3.42 2.36 -12.24
CA GLU A 344 3.60 0.99 -11.79
C GLU A 344 3.26 0.05 -12.95
N LEU A 345 4.22 -0.80 -13.33
CA LEU A 345 4.12 -1.71 -14.47
C LEU A 345 3.92 -3.15 -13.97
N LEU A 346 2.87 -3.79 -14.47
CA LEU A 346 2.69 -5.23 -14.44
C LEU A 346 3.15 -5.83 -15.77
N GLU A 347 3.29 -7.14 -15.84
CA GLU A 347 3.80 -7.85 -17.04
C GLU A 347 3.10 -7.42 -18.36
N ASP A 348 1.81 -7.09 -18.29
CA ASP A 348 0.95 -6.79 -19.44
C ASP A 348 0.30 -5.38 -19.43
N CYS A 349 0.46 -4.60 -18.36
CA CYS A 349 -0.26 -3.33 -18.21
C CYS A 349 0.41 -2.32 -17.29
N ALA A 350 0.09 -1.03 -17.53
CA ALA A 350 0.35 0.06 -16.61
C ALA A 350 -0.85 0.28 -15.68
N VAL A 351 -0.57 0.60 -14.42
CA VAL A 351 -1.59 0.83 -13.38
C VAL A 351 -1.72 2.32 -13.06
N THR A 352 -2.95 2.82 -12.99
CA THR A 352 -3.26 4.15 -12.46
C THR A 352 -4.20 4.06 -11.26
N ARG A 353 -4.26 5.13 -10.46
CA ARG A 353 -5.08 5.24 -9.26
C ARG A 353 -6.16 6.28 -9.48
N MET A 354 -7.40 5.93 -9.15
CA MET A 354 -8.57 6.74 -9.44
C MET A 354 -9.50 6.82 -8.24
N ILE A 355 -9.94 8.03 -7.92
CA ILE A 355 -11.06 8.26 -7.01
C ILE A 355 -12.22 8.83 -7.82
N HIS A 356 -13.38 8.19 -7.73
CA HIS A 356 -14.64 8.71 -8.25
C HIS A 356 -15.57 8.99 -7.08
N LEU A 357 -16.19 10.17 -7.07
CA LEU A 357 -17.21 10.51 -6.09
C LEU A 357 -18.43 11.14 -6.76
N GLU A 358 -19.59 10.89 -6.17
CA GLU A 358 -20.80 11.68 -6.42
C GLU A 358 -21.05 12.60 -5.24
N TYR A 359 -21.53 13.80 -5.55
CA TYR A 359 -21.79 14.82 -4.55
C TYR A 359 -23.12 15.52 -4.78
N PHE A 360 -23.65 16.10 -3.72
CA PHE A 360 -24.75 17.03 -3.73
C PHE A 360 -24.41 18.27 -2.92
N ILE A 361 -25.18 19.34 -3.10
CA ILE A 361 -25.02 20.59 -2.37
C ILE A 361 -26.23 20.75 -1.45
N ASP A 362 -25.97 21.02 -0.18
CA ASP A 362 -26.99 21.36 0.81
C ASP A 362 -26.49 22.52 1.67
N GLY A 363 -27.33 23.56 1.84
CA GLY A 363 -26.94 24.77 2.58
C GLY A 363 -25.64 25.44 2.11
N GLY A 364 -25.30 25.35 0.81
CA GLY A 364 -24.06 25.89 0.24
C GLY A 364 -22.81 25.02 0.46
N ARG A 365 -22.92 23.91 1.22
CA ARG A 365 -21.81 22.97 1.47
C ARG A 365 -21.90 21.77 0.53
N LEU A 366 -20.74 21.22 0.18
CA LEU A 366 -20.60 20.01 -0.64
C LEU A 366 -20.60 18.75 0.24
N PHE A 367 -21.40 17.76 -0.16
CA PHE A 367 -21.54 16.49 0.52
C PHE A 367 -21.33 15.32 -0.45
N VAL A 368 -20.56 14.32 -0.03
CA VAL A 368 -20.36 13.06 -0.75
C VAL A 368 -21.50 12.10 -0.45
N SER A 369 -22.18 11.65 -1.50
CA SER A 369 -23.19 10.59 -1.44
C SER A 369 -22.66 9.20 -1.82
N HIS A 370 -21.60 9.19 -2.61
CA HIS A 370 -20.96 7.99 -3.13
C HIS A 370 -19.48 8.24 -3.35
N ILE A 371 -18.61 7.27 -3.03
CA ILE A 371 -17.20 7.31 -3.39
C ILE A 371 -16.63 5.91 -3.62
N ASP A 372 -15.83 5.78 -4.66
CA ASP A 372 -15.09 4.59 -5.06
C ASP A 372 -13.60 4.93 -5.16
N HIS A 373 -12.72 4.06 -4.66
CA HIS A 373 -11.30 4.05 -5.05
C HIS A 373 -11.02 2.83 -5.93
N GLU A 374 -10.38 3.06 -7.08
CA GLU A 374 -10.09 2.04 -8.09
C GLU A 374 -8.65 2.09 -8.59
N PHE A 375 -8.09 0.92 -8.86
CA PHE A 375 -6.98 0.76 -9.80
C PHE A 375 -7.51 0.53 -11.21
N ILE A 376 -6.96 1.26 -12.18
CA ILE A 376 -7.28 1.13 -13.61
C ILE A 376 -6.07 0.55 -14.34
N PHE A 377 -6.32 -0.35 -15.28
CA PHE A 377 -5.29 -1.08 -16.00
C PHE A 377 -5.32 -0.73 -17.47
N TYR A 378 -4.20 -0.22 -17.99
CA TYR A 378 -4.03 0.19 -19.38
C TYR A 378 -3.02 -0.73 -20.06
N THR A 379 -3.24 -1.10 -21.32
CA THR A 379 -2.10 -1.61 -22.11
C THR A 379 -1.07 -0.48 -22.24
N HIS A 380 0.19 -0.80 -22.56
CA HIS A 380 1.20 0.25 -22.73
C HIS A 380 0.77 1.29 -23.80
N GLU A 381 0.19 0.83 -24.91
CA GLU A 381 -0.36 1.70 -25.95
C GLU A 381 -1.53 2.56 -25.45
N GLU A 382 -2.45 1.99 -24.66
CA GLU A 382 -3.55 2.76 -24.07
C GLU A 382 -3.02 3.79 -23.06
N PHE A 383 -1.96 3.47 -22.32
CA PHE A 383 -1.36 4.37 -21.34
C PHE A 383 -0.67 5.57 -22.00
N ASP A 384 0.08 5.33 -23.08
CA ASP A 384 0.72 6.39 -23.86
C ASP A 384 -0.33 7.39 -24.39
N LEU A 385 -1.48 6.87 -24.87
CA LEU A 385 -2.60 7.72 -25.28
C LEU A 385 -3.26 8.43 -24.09
N ARG A 386 -3.40 7.75 -22.94
CA ARG A 386 -3.99 8.31 -21.72
C ARG A 386 -3.23 9.51 -21.16
N ALA A 387 -1.91 9.55 -21.40
CA ALA A 387 -1.07 10.67 -21.00
C ALA A 387 -1.54 12.00 -21.63
N ASP A 388 -2.02 11.97 -22.87
CA ASP A 388 -2.40 13.19 -23.60
C ASP A 388 -3.92 13.30 -23.85
N ASP A 389 -4.65 12.19 -23.82
CA ASP A 389 -6.10 12.13 -24.00
C ASP A 389 -6.83 11.73 -22.72
N PHE A 390 -7.53 12.71 -22.13
CA PHE A 390 -8.32 12.48 -20.93
C PHE A 390 -9.52 11.51 -21.16
N SER A 391 -9.84 11.15 -22.39
CA SER A 391 -10.97 10.27 -22.73
C SER A 391 -10.59 8.81 -22.95
N GLN A 392 -9.28 8.52 -23.10
CA GLN A 392 -8.77 7.16 -23.22
C GLN A 392 -9.12 6.34 -21.97
N LYS A 393 -9.64 5.13 -22.18
CA LYS A 393 -10.02 4.20 -21.10
C LYS A 393 -8.98 3.09 -20.97
N GLY A 394 -8.73 2.62 -19.75
CA GLY A 394 -7.92 1.43 -19.52
C GLY A 394 -8.78 0.18 -19.62
N ASN A 395 -8.47 -0.69 -20.57
CA ASN A 395 -9.23 -1.92 -20.82
C ASN A 395 -8.38 -3.19 -20.73
N ALA A 396 -7.10 -3.08 -20.36
CA ALA A 396 -6.21 -4.25 -20.24
C ALA A 396 -6.76 -5.30 -19.27
N ARG A 397 -7.34 -4.86 -18.15
CA ARG A 397 -7.92 -5.73 -17.13
C ARG A 397 -9.16 -5.10 -16.51
N LYS A 398 -9.97 -5.92 -15.82
CA LYS A 398 -11.08 -5.42 -14.99
C LYS A 398 -10.50 -4.54 -13.87
N ARG A 399 -11.09 -3.36 -13.68
CA ARG A 399 -10.74 -2.44 -12.59
C ARG A 399 -10.83 -3.14 -11.23
N LEU A 400 -9.92 -2.81 -10.33
CA LEU A 400 -9.91 -3.32 -8.96
C LEU A 400 -10.33 -2.21 -8.01
N LYS A 401 -11.49 -2.37 -7.36
CA LYS A 401 -11.91 -1.46 -6.28
C LYS A 401 -11.23 -1.86 -4.97
N THR A 402 -10.76 -0.90 -4.18
CA THR A 402 -10.23 -1.18 -2.83
C THR A 402 -11.23 -0.87 -1.73
N PHE A 403 -12.08 0.13 -1.93
CA PHE A 403 -13.23 0.40 -1.09
C PHE A 403 -14.33 1.08 -1.90
N LYS A 404 -15.54 1.03 -1.34
CA LYS A 404 -16.73 1.67 -1.85
C LYS A 404 -17.59 2.16 -0.70
N ILE A 405 -18.05 3.40 -0.78
CA ILE A 405 -19.03 3.98 0.13
C ILE A 405 -20.25 4.39 -0.70
N ASP A 406 -21.43 3.97 -0.24
CA ASP A 406 -22.72 4.32 -0.85
C ASP A 406 -23.67 4.92 0.20
N ARG A 407 -24.68 5.66 -0.30
CA ARG A 407 -25.78 6.24 0.49
C ARG A 407 -25.29 7.08 1.67
N SER A 408 -24.22 7.85 1.45
CA SER A 408 -23.61 8.70 2.46
C SER A 408 -24.11 10.15 2.41
N ALA A 409 -23.75 10.94 3.41
CA ALA A 409 -23.95 12.38 3.43
C ALA A 409 -22.74 13.04 4.12
N ILE A 410 -21.55 12.78 3.61
CA ILE A 410 -20.28 13.18 4.25
C ILE A 410 -19.91 14.57 3.75
N PRO A 411 -19.83 15.61 4.61
CA PRO A 411 -19.31 16.90 4.19
C PRO A 411 -17.88 16.78 3.65
N PHE A 412 -17.52 17.54 2.61
CA PHE A 412 -16.11 17.63 2.19
C PHE A 412 -15.20 18.12 3.33
N MET A 413 -15.72 19.01 4.19
CA MET A 413 -15.09 19.46 5.41
C MET A 413 -16.04 19.22 6.59
N LEU A 414 -15.61 18.38 7.54
CA LEU A 414 -16.33 18.11 8.79
C LEU A 414 -16.27 19.33 9.72
N ASP A 415 -17.14 19.35 10.73
CA ASP A 415 -17.28 20.51 11.63
C ASP A 415 -16.05 20.73 12.53
N ASP A 416 -15.18 19.72 12.68
CA ASP A 416 -13.90 19.82 13.38
C ASP A 416 -12.72 20.23 12.46
N GLY A 417 -13.01 20.58 11.20
CA GLY A 417 -12.01 20.97 10.21
C GLY A 417 -11.35 19.80 9.47
N THR A 418 -11.75 18.55 9.71
CA THR A 418 -11.26 17.39 8.95
C THR A 418 -11.68 17.50 7.48
N LEU A 419 -10.71 17.34 6.58
CA LEU A 419 -10.86 17.41 5.13
C LEU A 419 -11.00 15.99 4.56
N PHE A 420 -12.25 15.57 4.34
CA PHE A 420 -12.56 14.17 3.99
C PHE A 420 -11.93 13.75 2.65
N VAL A 421 -12.17 14.51 1.58
CA VAL A 421 -11.66 14.16 0.24
C VAL A 421 -10.14 14.31 0.17
N HIS A 422 -9.56 15.34 0.79
CA HIS A 422 -8.11 15.50 0.89
C HIS A 422 -7.48 14.29 1.56
N THR A 423 -8.04 13.82 2.67
CA THR A 423 -7.54 12.63 3.38
C THR A 423 -7.52 11.40 2.47
N LEU A 424 -8.55 11.20 1.65
CA LEU A 424 -8.59 10.06 0.73
C LEU A 424 -7.60 10.20 -0.43
N ILE A 425 -7.45 11.40 -0.99
CA ILE A 425 -6.47 11.66 -2.05
C ILE A 425 -5.05 11.43 -1.49
N ASP A 426 -4.73 11.98 -0.32
CA ASP A 426 -3.44 11.78 0.35
C ASP A 426 -3.13 10.30 0.63
N ALA A 427 -4.14 9.56 1.09
CA ALA A 427 -3.98 8.14 1.37
C ALA A 427 -3.84 7.25 0.14
N CYS A 428 -4.42 7.64 -1.00
CA CYS A 428 -4.54 6.77 -2.17
C CYS A 428 -3.60 7.14 -3.32
N PHE A 429 -3.11 8.38 -3.39
CA PHE A 429 -2.32 8.88 -4.52
C PHE A 429 -0.85 9.03 -4.12
N GLU A 430 0.08 8.87 -5.06
CA GLU A 430 1.51 9.08 -4.80
C GLU A 430 1.90 10.56 -4.86
N LYS A 431 1.19 11.36 -5.64
CA LYS A 431 1.37 12.79 -5.87
C LYS A 431 0.11 13.57 -5.45
N PRO A 432 -0.38 13.38 -4.21
CA PRO A 432 -1.65 13.96 -3.77
C PRO A 432 -1.63 15.49 -3.79
N TYR A 433 -0.44 16.07 -3.63
CA TYR A 433 -0.16 17.51 -3.70
C TYR A 433 -0.63 18.17 -5.01
N LEU A 434 -0.81 17.43 -6.11
CA LEU A 434 -1.30 17.99 -7.38
C LEU A 434 -2.76 18.47 -7.30
N LEU A 435 -3.53 18.03 -6.30
CA LEU A 435 -4.94 18.37 -6.15
C LEU A 435 -5.26 19.19 -4.89
N MET A 436 -4.37 19.26 -3.90
CA MET A 436 -4.71 19.76 -2.56
C MET A 436 -5.23 21.20 -2.55
N ASP A 437 -4.52 22.11 -3.22
CA ASP A 437 -4.92 23.52 -3.26
C ASP A 437 -6.24 23.69 -4.04
N PHE A 438 -6.42 22.97 -5.14
CA PHE A 438 -7.67 22.98 -5.90
C PHE A 438 -8.86 22.51 -5.06
N LEU A 439 -8.68 21.42 -4.30
CA LEU A 439 -9.73 20.90 -3.43
C LEU A 439 -10.03 21.85 -2.26
N LEU A 440 -9.03 22.59 -1.76
CA LEU A 440 -9.25 23.65 -0.77
C LEU A 440 -10.06 24.82 -1.35
N ASP A 441 -9.74 25.25 -2.57
CA ASP A 441 -10.44 26.35 -3.23
C ASP A 441 -11.92 26.03 -3.44
N LEU A 442 -12.28 24.75 -3.63
CA LEU A 442 -13.68 24.30 -3.71
C LEU A 442 -14.45 24.51 -2.41
N LEU A 443 -13.78 24.60 -1.26
CA LEU A 443 -14.40 24.82 0.04
C LEU A 443 -14.61 26.30 0.37
N GLN A 444 -13.92 27.20 -0.34
CA GLN A 444 -13.91 28.65 -0.09
C GLN A 444 -14.83 29.44 -1.04
N GLN A 445 -15.63 28.77 -1.88
CA GLN A 445 -16.58 29.44 -2.77
C GLN A 445 -17.88 29.77 -2.01
N ASP A 446 -17.87 30.92 -1.34
CA ASP A 446 -19.06 31.62 -0.82
C ASP A 446 -19.75 32.45 -1.92
#